data_AF-A0A142JMI3-F1
#
_entry.id   AF-A0A142JMI3-F1
#
_cell.length_a   1.000
_cell.length_b   1.000
_cell.length_c   1.000
_cell.angle_alpha   90.00
_cell.angle_beta   90.00
_cell.angle_gamma   90.00
#
_symmetry.space_group_name_H-M   'P 1'
#
loop_
_entity.id
_entity.type
_entity.pdbx_description
1 polymer ?
#
loop_
_entity_poly.entity_id
_entity_poly.type
_entity_poly.pdbx_seq_one_letter_code
_entity_poly.pdbx_strand_id
1 'polypeptide(L)'
;MESLDLLQMATNAGGIPEGRHSVRMRAPDLHHLATRIIRAAGAVRADLQPAPVVRQPDGTFWHPALPAAMHDSFRLDWFAFANGMDAKCVAMNEADLSPAALARYESEATAGDFSGWEPKCPAGKGWFCLAIYDTEDGPHAVFVRPMAAQMDGRHAGEPS
;
A
#
# COMPACT_ATOMS: atom_id res chain seq x y z
N MET A 1 -24.99 -10.61 6.35
CA MET A 1 -23.82 -11.40 5.93
C MET A 1 -23.07 -10.52 4.95
N GLU A 2 -21.75 -10.37 5.08
CA GLU A 2 -20.86 -9.36 4.42
C GLU A 2 -20.39 -8.24 5.37
N SER A 3 -19.55 -8.62 6.34
CA SER A 3 -18.68 -7.71 7.11
C SER A 3 -17.47 -8.49 7.65
N LEU A 4 -16.85 -9.25 6.77
CA LEU A 4 -15.58 -9.93 7.02
C LEU A 4 -14.76 -9.64 5.76
N ASP A 5 -13.69 -8.83 5.90
CA ASP A 5 -12.45 -8.90 5.10
C ASP A 5 -11.60 -7.63 5.14
N LEU A 6 -12.09 -6.50 5.67
CA LEU A 6 -11.25 -5.30 5.84
C LEU A 6 -10.38 -5.30 7.11
N LEU A 7 -10.45 -6.35 7.94
CA LEU A 7 -9.79 -6.39 9.25
C LEU A 7 -8.76 -7.52 9.44
N GLN A 8 -8.35 -8.20 8.36
CA GLN A 8 -7.34 -9.26 8.47
C GLN A 8 -5.90 -8.74 8.45
N MET A 9 -5.69 -7.43 8.25
CA MET A 9 -4.36 -6.82 8.30
C MET A 9 -3.97 -6.24 9.66
N ALA A 10 -4.80 -6.39 10.71
CA ALA A 10 -4.53 -5.79 12.03
C ALA A 10 -3.77 -6.69 13.01
N THR A 11 -3.53 -7.97 12.73
CA THR A 11 -2.91 -8.88 13.71
C THR A 11 -2.07 -9.98 13.06
N ASN A 12 -0.89 -9.64 12.54
CA ASN A 12 0.17 -10.64 12.38
C ASN A 12 0.95 -10.78 13.69
N ALA A 13 0.22 -11.23 14.71
CA ALA A 13 0.70 -11.96 15.87
C ALA A 13 -0.56 -12.71 16.35
N GLY A 14 -0.71 -13.96 15.92
CA GLY A 14 -1.91 -14.79 16.06
C GLY A 14 -2.30 -15.10 17.51
N GLY A 15 -2.71 -14.10 18.27
CA GLY A 15 -3.27 -14.23 19.60
C GLY A 15 -4.67 -13.64 19.61
N ILE A 16 -5.68 -14.48 19.82
CA ILE A 16 -6.98 -13.99 20.31
C ILE A 16 -6.70 -13.31 21.66
N PRO A 17 -7.00 -12.02 21.85
CA PRO A 17 -6.73 -11.35 23.12
C PRO A 17 -7.85 -11.70 24.12
N GLU A 18 -7.84 -12.94 24.61
CA GLU A 18 -8.60 -13.39 25.78
C GLU A 18 -7.90 -12.84 27.04
N GLY A 19 -7.93 -11.53 27.23
CA GLY A 19 -7.35 -10.85 28.40
C GLY A 19 -8.24 -9.72 28.87
N ARG A 20 -8.32 -9.53 30.21
CA ARG A 20 -9.12 -8.50 30.92
C ARG A 20 -8.83 -7.04 30.53
N HIS A 21 -7.93 -6.80 29.57
CA HIS A 21 -7.51 -5.49 29.09
C HIS A 21 -7.72 -5.30 27.58
N SER A 22 -8.57 -6.11 26.92
CA SER A 22 -8.96 -5.88 25.53
C SER A 22 -9.91 -4.68 25.44
N VAL A 23 -9.44 -3.58 24.85
CA VAL A 23 -10.28 -2.42 24.55
C VAL A 23 -11.03 -2.71 23.25
N ARG A 24 -12.34 -2.97 23.32
CA ARG A 24 -13.20 -2.97 22.13
C ARG A 24 -13.30 -1.55 21.59
N MET A 25 -12.54 -1.24 20.55
CA MET A 25 -12.71 -0.03 19.76
C MET A 25 -13.61 -0.31 18.57
N ARG A 26 -14.46 0.65 18.20
CA ARG A 26 -15.16 0.59 16.92
C ARG A 26 -14.14 0.82 15.80
N ALA A 27 -14.34 0.20 14.64
CA ALA A 27 -13.46 0.36 13.47
C ALA A 27 -13.03 1.82 13.16
N PRO A 28 -13.93 2.83 13.19
CA PRO A 28 -13.51 4.22 12.97
C PRO A 28 -12.64 4.80 14.10
N ASP A 29 -12.82 4.35 15.34
CA ASP A 29 -12.03 4.80 16.49
C ASP A 29 -10.61 4.18 16.46
N LEU A 30 -10.48 2.94 15.96
CA LEU A 30 -9.20 2.27 15.72
C LEU A 30 -8.42 2.93 14.56
N HIS A 31 -9.10 3.25 13.45
CA HIS A 31 -8.52 4.00 12.34
C HIS A 31 -7.99 5.36 12.82
N HIS A 32 -8.77 6.08 13.62
CA HIS A 32 -8.35 7.37 14.16
C HIS A 32 -7.13 7.26 15.10
N LEU A 33 -7.08 6.23 15.97
CA LEU A 33 -5.95 6.02 16.88
C LEU A 33 -4.68 5.58 16.14
N ALA A 34 -4.78 4.64 15.21
CA ALA A 34 -3.65 4.20 14.37
C ALA A 34 -3.08 5.37 13.57
N THR A 35 -3.95 6.16 12.91
CA THR A 35 -3.53 7.37 12.19
C THR A 35 -2.87 8.38 13.11
N ARG A 36 -3.33 8.55 14.36
CA ARG A 36 -2.69 9.47 15.32
C ARG A 36 -1.36 8.96 15.84
N ILE A 37 -1.21 7.66 16.09
CA ILE A 37 0.06 7.07 16.53
C ILE A 37 1.08 7.14 15.40
N ILE A 38 0.68 6.81 14.17
CA ILE A 38 1.55 6.87 12.99
C ILE A 38 1.94 8.32 12.66
N ARG A 39 1.01 9.28 12.73
CA ARG A 39 1.30 10.71 12.55
C ARG A 39 2.13 11.30 13.70
N ALA A 40 1.92 10.86 14.94
CA ALA A 40 2.69 11.31 16.11
C ALA A 40 4.09 10.68 16.17
N ALA A 41 4.29 9.50 15.57
CA ALA A 41 5.59 8.84 15.45
C ALA A 41 6.48 9.40 14.33
N GLY A 42 6.07 10.51 13.69
CA GLY A 42 6.91 11.21 12.71
C GLY A 42 6.71 10.78 11.25
N ALA A 43 5.55 10.22 10.90
CA ALA A 43 5.23 9.99 9.50
C ALA A 43 5.19 11.34 8.73
N VAL A 44 6.19 11.52 7.88
CA VAL A 44 6.40 12.66 6.99
C VAL A 44 5.10 12.95 6.24
N ARG A 45 4.60 14.20 6.32
CA ARG A 45 3.61 14.71 5.36
C ARG A 45 4.31 14.85 4.02
N ALA A 46 4.27 13.79 3.22
CA ALA A 46 4.77 13.83 1.86
C ALA A 46 3.69 14.40 0.96
N ASP A 47 4.06 15.25 0.01
CA ASP A 47 3.14 15.66 -1.05
C ASP A 47 3.04 14.51 -2.08
N LEU A 48 2.16 13.56 -1.78
CA LEU A 48 2.03 12.33 -2.52
C LEU A 48 1.00 12.50 -3.65
N GLN A 49 1.44 13.14 -4.74
CA GLN A 49 0.67 13.31 -5.99
C GLN A 49 1.10 12.31 -7.05
N PRO A 50 0.27 12.04 -8.08
CA PRO A 50 0.68 11.21 -9.21
C PRO A 50 1.98 11.73 -9.85
N ALA A 51 2.94 10.82 -10.07
CA ALA A 51 4.19 11.10 -10.76
C ALA A 51 4.36 10.17 -11.98
N PRO A 52 5.12 10.59 -13.02
CA PRO A 52 5.50 9.70 -14.12
C PRO A 52 6.28 8.49 -13.61
N VAL A 53 5.90 7.29 -14.06
CA VAL A 53 6.60 6.04 -13.75
C VAL A 53 7.77 5.88 -14.70
N VAL A 54 8.97 6.20 -14.24
CA VAL A 54 10.22 5.99 -14.98
C VAL A 54 10.99 4.87 -14.28
N ARG A 55 10.99 3.68 -14.88
CA ARG A 55 11.66 2.51 -14.30
C ARG A 55 13.16 2.60 -14.43
N GLN A 56 13.83 2.00 -13.45
CA GLN A 56 15.24 1.68 -13.53
C GLN A 56 15.47 0.49 -14.49
N PRO A 57 16.72 0.23 -14.93
CA PRO A 57 17.03 -0.86 -15.86
C PRO A 57 16.62 -2.26 -15.36
N ASP A 58 16.55 -2.46 -14.05
CA ASP A 58 16.11 -3.72 -13.40
C ASP A 58 14.58 -3.86 -13.35
N GLY A 59 13.83 -2.86 -13.80
CA GLY A 59 12.37 -2.82 -13.75
C GLY A 59 11.81 -2.17 -12.49
N THR A 60 12.64 -1.81 -11.52
CA THR A 60 12.19 -1.16 -10.27
C THR A 60 11.72 0.27 -10.51
N PHE A 61 10.83 0.74 -9.65
CA PHE A 61 10.40 2.13 -9.57
C PHE A 61 10.09 2.49 -8.12
N TRP A 62 10.48 3.69 -7.70
CA TRP A 62 10.16 4.25 -6.40
C TRP A 62 9.62 5.66 -6.59
N HIS A 63 8.43 5.93 -6.04
CA HIS A 63 7.85 7.26 -6.12
C HIS A 63 8.75 8.31 -5.47
N PRO A 64 8.97 9.49 -6.09
CA PRO A 64 9.93 10.49 -5.60
C PRO A 64 9.59 11.09 -4.23
N ALA A 65 8.33 11.00 -3.81
CA ALA A 65 7.88 11.44 -2.49
C ALA A 65 8.17 10.42 -1.36
N LEU A 66 8.69 9.23 -1.69
CA LEU A 66 9.15 8.29 -0.68
C LEU A 66 10.42 8.81 0.01
N PRO A 67 10.60 8.54 1.32
CA PRO A 67 11.84 8.90 2.01
C PRO A 67 13.05 8.26 1.35
N ALA A 68 14.18 8.97 1.26
CA ALA A 68 15.42 8.41 0.72
C ALA A 68 15.99 7.27 1.59
N ALA A 69 15.76 7.33 2.90
CA ALA A 69 16.19 6.31 3.85
C ALA A 69 15.04 5.32 4.14
N MET A 70 14.71 4.49 3.16
CA MET A 70 13.87 3.31 3.37
C MET A 70 14.76 2.14 3.80
N HIS A 71 14.43 1.52 4.93
CA HIS A 71 15.08 0.31 5.42
C HIS A 71 14.20 -0.92 5.12
N ASP A 72 14.73 -2.13 5.31
CA ASP A 72 14.03 -3.39 4.97
C ASP A 72 12.66 -3.54 5.67
N SER A 73 12.47 -2.98 6.87
CA SER A 73 11.18 -2.97 7.57
C SER A 73 10.25 -1.81 7.19
N PHE A 74 10.55 -1.05 6.12
CA PHE A 74 9.73 0.07 5.68
C PHE A 74 8.44 -0.45 5.04
N ARG A 75 7.32 0.12 5.48
CA ARG A 75 5.97 -0.36 5.13
C ARG A 75 5.27 0.66 4.25
N LEU A 76 5.22 0.38 2.94
CA LEU A 76 4.60 1.25 1.94
C LEU A 76 3.10 1.46 2.20
N ASP A 77 2.41 0.42 2.68
CA ASP A 77 1.00 0.47 3.09
C ASP A 77 0.78 1.43 4.27
N TRP A 78 1.65 1.41 5.27
CA TRP A 78 1.58 2.33 6.41
C TRP A 78 1.94 3.76 6.03
N PHE A 79 2.94 3.94 5.16
CA PHE A 79 3.30 5.25 4.63
C PHE A 79 2.14 5.87 3.83
N ALA A 80 1.51 5.09 2.94
CA ALA A 80 0.34 5.52 2.18
C ALA A 80 -0.82 5.91 3.11
N PHE A 81 -1.13 5.04 4.08
CA PHE A 81 -2.18 5.27 5.07
C PHE A 81 -1.95 6.56 5.89
N ALA A 82 -0.72 6.79 6.35
CA ALA A 82 -0.35 7.99 7.10
C ALA A 82 -0.63 9.30 6.31
N ASN A 83 -0.43 9.23 4.99
CA ASN A 83 -0.64 10.30 4.02
C ASN A 83 -2.08 10.34 3.47
N GLY A 84 -3.01 9.59 4.06
CA GLY A 84 -4.43 9.63 3.68
C GLY A 84 -4.74 8.92 2.37
N MET A 85 -3.94 7.92 2.01
CA MET A 85 -4.11 7.12 0.79
C MET A 85 -4.57 5.70 1.08
N ASP A 86 -5.48 5.19 0.27
CA ASP A 86 -5.69 3.74 0.12
C ASP A 86 -4.49 3.16 -0.64
N ALA A 87 -4.08 1.94 -0.30
CA ALA A 87 -3.05 1.19 -1.01
C ALA A 87 -3.59 -0.16 -1.50
N LYS A 88 -3.13 -0.60 -2.68
CA LYS A 88 -3.34 -1.96 -3.21
C LYS A 88 -2.03 -2.49 -3.77
N CYS A 89 -1.77 -3.76 -3.50
CA CYS A 89 -0.64 -4.48 -4.06
C CYS A 89 -1.11 -5.38 -5.21
N VAL A 90 -0.34 -5.39 -6.29
CA VAL A 90 -0.53 -6.27 -7.45
C VAL A 90 0.74 -7.09 -7.59
N ALA A 91 0.63 -8.40 -7.46
CA ALA A 91 1.73 -9.33 -7.72
C ALA A 91 1.79 -9.62 -9.23
N MET A 92 2.99 -9.79 -9.78
CA MET A 92 3.18 -10.26 -11.14
C MET A 92 2.65 -11.69 -11.26
N ASN A 93 1.88 -11.95 -12.31
CA ASN A 93 1.58 -13.30 -12.74
C ASN A 93 2.38 -13.60 -14.02
N GLU A 94 2.92 -14.81 -14.18
CA GLU A 94 3.60 -15.22 -15.41
C GLU A 94 2.72 -15.03 -16.67
N ALA A 95 1.40 -15.18 -16.53
CA ALA A 95 0.44 -14.94 -17.60
C ALA A 95 0.35 -13.46 -18.04
N ASP A 96 0.88 -12.53 -17.25
CA ASP A 96 1.00 -11.12 -17.62
C ASP A 96 2.23 -10.86 -18.51
N LEU A 97 3.13 -11.83 -18.68
CA LEU A 97 4.34 -11.71 -19.47
C LEU A 97 4.18 -12.26 -20.89
N SER A 98 4.84 -11.60 -21.83
CA SER A 98 5.11 -12.23 -23.13
C SER A 98 6.09 -13.40 -22.97
N PRO A 99 6.10 -14.39 -23.87
CA PRO A 99 7.07 -15.50 -23.79
C PRO A 99 8.54 -15.04 -23.73
N ALA A 100 8.87 -13.95 -24.43
CA ALA A 100 10.21 -13.39 -24.39
C ALA A 100 10.55 -12.71 -23.05
N ALA A 101 9.57 -12.06 -22.42
CA ALA A 101 9.73 -11.44 -21.11
C ALA A 101 9.85 -12.50 -19.99
N LEU A 102 9.05 -13.56 -20.06
CA LEU A 102 9.14 -14.69 -19.12
C LEU A 102 10.51 -15.38 -19.21
N ALA A 103 10.96 -15.70 -20.41
CA ALA A 103 12.28 -16.32 -20.60
C ALA A 103 13.44 -15.43 -20.11
N ARG A 104 13.29 -14.10 -20.18
CA ARG A 104 14.26 -13.14 -19.62
C ARG A 104 14.22 -13.13 -18.09
N TYR A 105 13.03 -13.13 -17.51
CA TYR A 105 12.85 -13.14 -16.06
C TYR A 105 13.43 -14.43 -15.42
N GLU A 106 13.23 -15.58 -16.05
CA GLU A 106 13.72 -16.89 -15.59
C GLU A 106 15.22 -17.14 -15.89
N SER A 107 15.83 -16.32 -16.74
CA SER A 107 17.21 -16.50 -17.19
C SER A 107 18.20 -16.17 -16.06
N GLU A 108 19.15 -17.06 -15.77
CA GLU A 108 20.22 -16.82 -14.80
C GLU A 108 21.09 -15.60 -15.14
N ALA A 109 21.21 -15.26 -16.44
CA ALA A 109 22.00 -14.13 -16.91
C ALA A 109 21.34 -12.76 -16.68
N THR A 110 20.02 -12.76 -16.48
CA THR A 110 19.18 -11.57 -16.25
C THR A 110 18.26 -11.78 -15.06
N ALA A 111 18.69 -12.61 -14.10
CA ALA A 111 17.85 -13.07 -12.99
C ALA A 111 17.23 -11.88 -12.26
N GLY A 112 15.91 -11.89 -12.14
CA GLY A 112 15.16 -10.80 -11.51
C GLY A 112 14.97 -9.56 -12.38
N ASP A 113 15.25 -9.61 -13.69
CA ASP A 113 14.84 -8.55 -14.61
C ASP A 113 13.36 -8.71 -14.97
N PHE A 114 12.53 -7.88 -14.34
CA PHE A 114 11.09 -7.80 -14.58
C PHE A 114 10.69 -6.51 -15.32
N SER A 115 11.63 -5.87 -16.02
CA SER A 115 11.37 -4.65 -16.80
C SER A 115 10.33 -4.86 -17.91
N GLY A 116 10.15 -6.10 -18.37
CA GLY A 116 9.14 -6.48 -19.36
C GLY A 116 7.71 -6.64 -18.81
N TRP A 117 7.52 -6.63 -17.49
CA TRP A 117 6.21 -6.70 -16.86
C TRP A 117 5.57 -5.33 -16.75
N GLU A 118 4.31 -5.15 -17.19
CA GLU A 118 3.53 -3.93 -16.95
C GLU A 118 2.38 -4.21 -15.97
N PRO A 119 2.44 -3.75 -14.71
CA PRO A 119 1.44 -4.06 -13.70
C PRO A 119 0.11 -3.39 -14.05
N LYS A 120 -0.97 -4.19 -14.02
CA LYS A 120 -2.32 -3.69 -14.28
C LYS A 120 -2.79 -2.81 -13.12
N CYS A 121 -3.09 -1.55 -13.43
CA CYS A 121 -3.67 -0.63 -12.47
C CYS A 121 -4.97 -1.20 -11.86
N PRO A 122 -5.16 -1.16 -10.53
CA PRO A 122 -6.36 -1.68 -9.90
C PRO A 122 -7.65 -1.02 -10.39
N ALA A 123 -8.76 -1.75 -10.33
CA ALA A 123 -10.07 -1.19 -10.65
C ALA A 123 -10.43 0.01 -9.75
N GLY A 124 -11.03 1.04 -10.37
CA GLY A 124 -11.41 2.29 -9.72
C GLY A 124 -10.63 3.50 -10.26
N LYS A 125 -11.10 4.71 -9.93
CA LYS A 125 -10.44 5.96 -10.33
C LYS A 125 -9.43 6.43 -9.28
N GLY A 126 -8.44 7.21 -9.72
CA GLY A 126 -7.50 7.92 -8.86
C GLY A 126 -6.28 7.12 -8.40
N TRP A 127 -6.10 5.88 -8.88
CA TRP A 127 -4.90 5.09 -8.62
C TRP A 127 -3.70 5.64 -9.38
N PHE A 128 -2.56 5.71 -8.72
CA PHE A 128 -1.24 5.94 -9.30
C PHE A 128 -0.19 5.05 -8.64
N CYS A 129 0.93 4.82 -9.32
CA CYS A 129 1.96 3.90 -8.84
C CYS A 129 2.81 4.55 -7.74
N LEU A 130 2.97 3.86 -6.62
CA LEU A 130 3.85 4.23 -5.52
C LEU A 130 5.22 3.54 -5.63
N ALA A 131 5.24 2.26 -6.00
CA ALA A 131 6.47 1.51 -6.15
C ALA A 131 6.27 0.28 -7.03
N ILE A 132 7.34 -0.15 -7.68
CA ILE A 132 7.48 -1.46 -8.34
C ILE A 132 8.81 -2.03 -7.88
N TYR A 133 8.80 -3.22 -7.29
CA TYR A 133 9.97 -3.83 -6.70
C TYR A 133 9.86 -5.35 -6.72
N ASP A 134 11.00 -6.02 -6.67
CA ASP A 134 11.05 -7.46 -6.54
C ASP A 134 10.99 -7.89 -5.08
N THR A 135 10.39 -9.05 -4.83
CA THR A 135 10.42 -9.73 -3.53
C THR A 135 10.85 -11.18 -3.71
N GLU A 136 11.01 -11.93 -2.62
CA GLU A 136 11.27 -13.37 -2.71
C GLU A 136 10.15 -14.15 -3.41
N ASP A 137 8.93 -13.59 -3.41
CA ASP A 137 7.76 -14.13 -4.10
C ASP A 137 7.58 -13.53 -5.51
N GLY A 138 8.60 -12.82 -6.01
CA GLY A 138 8.64 -12.16 -7.30
C GLY A 138 8.15 -10.70 -7.30
N PRO A 139 8.02 -10.10 -8.49
CA PRO A 139 7.74 -8.67 -8.62
C PRO A 139 6.36 -8.26 -8.13
N HIS A 140 6.32 -7.14 -7.42
CA HIS A 140 5.13 -6.51 -6.89
C HIS A 140 5.06 -5.03 -7.29
N ALA A 141 3.83 -4.54 -7.48
CA ALA A 141 3.55 -3.14 -7.70
C ALA A 141 2.54 -2.64 -6.65
N VAL A 142 2.86 -1.53 -5.99
CA VAL A 142 1.97 -0.87 -5.05
C VAL A 142 1.36 0.34 -5.73
N PHE A 143 0.02 0.37 -5.79
CA PHE A 143 -0.76 1.51 -6.24
C PHE A 143 -1.43 2.17 -5.06
N VAL A 144 -1.50 3.50 -5.11
CA VAL A 144 -2.18 4.31 -4.10
C VAL A 144 -3.19 5.25 -4.74
N ARG A 145 -4.21 5.63 -3.97
CA ARG A 145 -5.15 6.69 -4.33
C ARG A 145 -5.55 7.47 -3.09
N PRO A 146 -5.99 8.73 -3.21
CA PRO A 146 -6.60 9.44 -2.10
C PRO A 146 -7.77 8.64 -1.52
N MET A 147 -7.78 8.44 -0.21
CA MET A 147 -8.99 8.01 0.47
C MET A 147 -10.04 9.08 0.19
N ALA A 148 -11.25 8.68 -0.22
CA ALA A 148 -12.37 9.62 -0.24
C ALA A 148 -12.44 10.24 1.16
N ALA A 149 -12.27 11.56 1.25
CA ALA A 149 -12.26 12.24 2.53
C ALA A 149 -13.54 11.83 3.26
N GLN A 150 -13.40 11.03 4.32
CA GLN A 150 -14.49 10.77 5.23
C GLN A 150 -14.62 12.02 6.11
N MET A 151 -15.00 13.13 5.49
CA MET A 151 -15.27 14.45 6.04
C MET A 151 -16.45 14.97 5.20
N ASP A 152 -17.64 15.24 5.72
CA ASP A 152 -17.96 15.87 6.99
C ASP A 152 -19.39 15.49 7.40
N GLY A 153 -19.61 15.06 8.63
CA GLY A 153 -20.91 14.56 9.10
C GLY A 153 -21.10 14.65 10.60
N ARG A 154 -20.33 15.50 11.30
CA ARG A 154 -20.57 15.80 12.71
C ARG A 154 -20.34 17.29 12.98
N HIS A 155 -21.37 18.06 12.66
CA HIS A 155 -21.95 19.17 13.45
C HIS A 155 -22.58 20.21 12.51
N ALA A 156 -23.80 19.93 12.05
CA ALA A 156 -24.77 20.98 11.77
C ALA A 156 -25.82 20.87 12.89
N GLY A 157 -26.09 22.01 13.53
CA GLY A 157 -26.64 22.11 14.87
C GLY A 157 -28.04 21.51 15.03
N GLU A 158 -28.29 21.05 16.24
CA GLU A 158 -29.63 20.91 16.80
C GLU A 158 -30.08 22.34 17.19
N PRO A 159 -31.11 22.93 16.56
CA PRO A 159 -31.75 24.11 17.10
C PRO A 159 -32.71 23.69 18.22
N SER A 160 -32.68 24.48 19.30
CA SER A 160 -33.51 24.38 20.51
C SER A 160 -35.01 24.41 20.24
#